data_AF-A0A2M6W818-F1
#
_entry.id   AF-A0A2M6W818-F1
#
_cell.length_a   1.000
_cell.length_b   1.000
_cell.length_c   1.000
_cell.angle_alpha   90.00
_cell.angle_beta   90.00
_cell.angle_gamma   90.00
#
_symmetry.space_group_name_H-M   'P 1'
#
loop_
_entity.id
_entity.type
_entity.pdbx_description
1 polymer ?
#
loop_
_entity_poly.entity_id
_entity_poly.type
_entity_poly.pdbx_seq_one_letter_code
_entity_poly.pdbx_strand_id
1 'polypeptide(L)'
;MFGKNKKPLIVTHNSGFHTDDVFAVATLRIIFGEIEIIRTRDEEIIERADYVVDLGHIYDPDKNRFDHHQTEGAGKRGNGIPYASFGLVWKKFGPDLSESDYVFEKFDQEIVQAIDASDNGFDVSRPIVEGVENFSIGQIIGLFQPTWKETKEDIDKSFSEAVLWAEEIIKRKIKVLKDEDEATRIILNKYEQAPDKRLIILDEKDSFGRYIITKVL
;
A
#
# COMPACT_ATOMS: atom_id res chain seq x y z
N MET A 1 -13.74 -7.40 -22.47
CA MET A 1 -13.27 -6.33 -23.39
C MET A 1 -13.68 -5.00 -22.79
N PHE A 2 -12.79 -4.36 -22.03
CA PHE A 2 -13.03 -3.02 -21.49
C PHE A 2 -12.68 -1.99 -22.58
N GLY A 3 -13.59 -1.05 -22.83
CA GLY A 3 -13.43 -0.04 -23.88
C GLY A 3 -12.15 0.78 -23.69
N LYS A 4 -11.39 0.92 -24.78
CA LYS A 4 -10.22 1.81 -24.83
C LYS A 4 -10.65 3.29 -24.79
N ASN A 5 -9.85 4.11 -24.09
CA ASN A 5 -9.57 5.54 -24.31
C ASN A 5 -10.08 6.63 -23.32
N LYS A 6 -10.29 6.34 -22.03
CA LYS A 6 -10.22 7.43 -21.04
C LYS A 6 -9.40 6.99 -19.83
N LYS A 7 -8.39 7.80 -19.48
CA LYS A 7 -7.63 7.64 -18.23
C LYS A 7 -8.59 7.91 -17.07
N PRO A 8 -8.69 7.01 -16.08
CA PRO A 8 -9.51 7.29 -14.90
C PRO A 8 -9.05 8.57 -14.21
N LEU A 9 -10.01 9.42 -13.85
CA LEU A 9 -9.77 10.62 -13.06
C LEU A 9 -9.79 10.26 -11.57
N ILE A 10 -8.64 10.45 -10.92
CA ILE A 10 -8.47 10.30 -9.49
C ILE A 10 -8.36 11.69 -8.87
N VAL A 11 -9.19 11.97 -7.87
CA VAL A 11 -9.15 13.23 -7.13
C VAL A 11 -8.72 12.98 -5.69
N THR A 12 -7.78 13.78 -5.21
CA THR A 12 -7.36 13.84 -3.80
C THR A 12 -7.25 15.30 -3.35
N HIS A 13 -7.04 15.53 -2.06
CA HIS A 13 -6.93 16.86 -1.50
C HIS A 13 -5.69 17.63 -2.03
N ASN A 14 -5.69 18.95 -1.88
CA ASN A 14 -4.62 19.83 -2.37
C ASN A 14 -3.78 20.51 -1.27
N SER A 15 -3.75 19.93 -0.07
CA SER A 15 -2.78 20.27 0.99
C SER A 15 -1.44 19.53 0.79
N GLY A 16 -0.51 19.60 1.76
CA GLY A 16 0.57 18.60 1.83
C GLY A 16 -0.03 17.18 1.83
N PHE A 17 0.63 16.25 1.15
CA PHE A 17 0.16 14.87 0.99
C PHE A 17 0.56 13.95 2.16
N HIS A 18 -0.05 12.80 2.27
CA HIS A 18 0.29 11.83 3.31
C HIS A 18 0.85 10.56 2.67
N THR A 19 1.05 9.54 3.47
CA THR A 19 1.56 8.28 2.94
C THR A 19 0.41 7.45 2.38
N ASP A 20 -0.77 7.56 2.97
CA ASP A 20 -1.93 6.79 2.58
C ASP A 20 -2.51 7.27 1.24
N ASP A 21 -2.64 8.57 0.99
CA ASP A 21 -3.11 9.12 -0.29
C ASP A 21 -2.13 8.79 -1.43
N VAL A 22 -0.82 8.89 -1.20
CA VAL A 22 0.23 8.48 -2.16
C VAL A 22 0.11 6.99 -2.51
N PHE A 23 0.03 6.11 -1.51
CA PHE A 23 -0.04 4.66 -1.74
C PHE A 23 -1.39 4.21 -2.31
N ALA A 24 -2.48 4.88 -1.95
CA ALA A 24 -3.79 4.68 -2.56
C ALA A 24 -3.77 5.01 -4.06
N VAL A 25 -3.28 6.19 -4.44
CA VAL A 25 -3.17 6.60 -5.85
C VAL A 25 -2.22 5.68 -6.62
N ALA A 26 -1.09 5.29 -6.03
CA ALA A 26 -0.16 4.33 -6.63
C ALA A 26 -0.80 2.96 -6.89
N THR A 27 -1.63 2.47 -5.96
CA THR A 27 -2.39 1.22 -6.14
C THR A 27 -3.34 1.31 -7.33
N LEU A 28 -4.12 2.40 -7.41
CA LEU A 28 -5.04 2.62 -8.53
C LEU A 28 -4.28 2.75 -9.86
N ARG A 29 -3.12 3.40 -9.86
CA ARG A 29 -2.24 3.48 -11.03
C ARG A 29 -1.77 2.10 -11.51
N ILE A 30 -1.42 1.19 -10.61
CA ILE A 30 -1.04 -0.19 -10.99
C ILE A 30 -2.21 -0.91 -11.64
N ILE A 31 -3.42 -0.76 -11.10
CA ILE A 31 -4.64 -1.41 -11.63
C ILE A 31 -4.99 -0.88 -13.03
N PHE A 32 -5.02 0.44 -13.19
CA PHE A 32 -5.58 1.06 -14.40
C PHE A 32 -4.53 1.49 -15.43
N GLY A 33 -3.25 1.45 -15.07
CA GLY A 33 -2.16 1.94 -15.90
C GLY A 33 -2.11 3.48 -15.92
N GLU A 34 -2.38 4.07 -17.08
CA GLU A 34 -2.38 5.54 -17.20
C GLU A 34 -3.62 6.15 -16.54
N ILE A 35 -3.38 7.01 -15.54
CA ILE A 35 -4.41 7.73 -14.78
C ILE A 35 -4.25 9.25 -14.94
N GLU A 36 -5.32 9.99 -14.69
CA GLU A 36 -5.31 11.45 -14.50
C GLU A 36 -5.48 11.74 -13.00
N ILE A 37 -4.65 12.65 -12.47
CA ILE A 37 -4.69 13.04 -11.06
C ILE A 37 -5.01 14.51 -10.99
N ILE A 38 -6.06 14.88 -10.25
CA ILE A 38 -6.35 16.27 -9.90
C ILE A 38 -6.35 16.42 -8.38
N ARG A 39 -5.50 17.32 -7.88
CA ARG A 39 -5.45 17.69 -6.46
C ARG A 39 -6.31 18.94 -6.26
N THR A 40 -7.50 18.79 -5.67
CA THR A 40 -8.46 19.91 -5.51
C THR A 40 -9.39 19.72 -4.32
N ARG A 41 -10.15 20.78 -4.00
CA ARG A 41 -11.32 20.76 -3.09
C ARG A 41 -12.57 21.31 -3.77
N ASP A 42 -12.54 21.43 -5.09
CA ASP A 42 -13.67 21.85 -5.91
C ASP A 42 -14.70 20.71 -6.01
N GLU A 43 -15.88 20.93 -5.43
CA GLU A 43 -16.96 19.93 -5.36
C GLU A 43 -17.42 19.47 -6.74
N GLU A 44 -17.44 20.34 -7.76
CA GLU A 44 -17.86 19.95 -9.10
C GLU A 44 -16.86 18.98 -9.76
N ILE A 45 -15.57 19.14 -9.46
CA ILE A 45 -14.53 18.22 -9.95
C ILE A 45 -14.60 16.89 -9.18
N ILE A 46 -14.78 16.95 -7.86
CA ILE A 46 -14.90 15.77 -6.99
C ILE A 46 -16.10 14.90 -7.40
N GLU A 47 -17.24 15.52 -7.69
CA GLU A 47 -18.44 14.80 -8.12
C GLU A 47 -18.23 14.03 -9.44
N ARG A 48 -17.43 14.59 -10.35
CA ARG A 48 -17.14 13.99 -11.67
C ARG A 48 -15.99 12.99 -11.66
N ALA A 49 -15.30 12.83 -10.53
CA ALA A 49 -14.16 11.94 -10.40
C ALA A 49 -14.57 10.46 -10.47
N ASP A 50 -13.79 9.66 -11.19
CA ASP A 50 -13.96 8.21 -11.23
C ASP A 50 -13.58 7.58 -9.88
N TYR A 51 -12.59 8.17 -9.20
CA TYR A 51 -12.09 7.77 -7.88
C TYR A 51 -11.81 9.01 -7.03
N VAL A 52 -12.20 8.97 -5.75
CA VAL A 52 -11.83 10.00 -4.77
C VAL A 52 -11.12 9.33 -3.62
N VAL A 53 -9.97 9.86 -3.25
CA VAL A 53 -9.05 9.32 -2.24
C VAL A 53 -8.75 10.43 -1.24
N ASP A 54 -8.80 10.11 0.05
CA ASP A 54 -8.41 11.02 1.13
C ASP A 54 -9.08 12.40 1.10
N LEU A 55 -10.34 12.42 0.66
CA LEU A 55 -11.11 13.64 0.45
C LEU A 55 -12.61 13.35 0.42
N GLY A 56 -13.40 14.25 1.02
CA GLY A 56 -14.86 14.31 0.84
C GLY A 56 -15.69 13.74 1.98
N HIS A 57 -15.07 13.25 3.06
CA HIS A 57 -15.67 12.65 4.25
C HIS A 57 -16.61 11.48 3.95
N ILE A 58 -16.33 10.73 2.88
CA ILE A 58 -17.17 9.62 2.41
C ILE A 58 -16.30 8.39 2.12
N TYR A 59 -16.62 7.30 2.82
CA TYR A 59 -16.27 5.95 2.39
C TYR A 59 -17.48 5.27 1.75
N ASP A 60 -17.40 5.05 0.43
CA ASP A 60 -18.39 4.31 -0.34
C ASP A 60 -17.63 3.51 -1.43
N PRO A 61 -17.33 2.22 -1.19
CA PRO A 61 -16.55 1.43 -2.14
C PRO A 61 -17.31 1.21 -3.45
N ASP A 62 -18.64 1.24 -3.47
CA ASP A 62 -19.43 1.07 -4.71
C ASP A 62 -19.33 2.31 -5.60
N LYS A 63 -19.17 3.50 -4.99
CA LYS A 63 -18.95 4.77 -5.69
C LYS A 63 -17.47 5.18 -5.79
N ASN A 64 -16.54 4.31 -5.44
CA ASN A 64 -15.10 4.61 -5.44
C ASN A 64 -14.73 5.86 -4.64
N ARG A 65 -15.33 6.03 -3.46
CA ARG A 65 -14.98 7.09 -2.50
C ARG A 65 -14.26 6.45 -1.32
N PHE A 66 -13.00 6.83 -1.11
CA PHE A 66 -12.09 6.20 -0.15
C PHE A 66 -11.51 7.25 0.78
N ASP A 67 -12.37 7.83 1.62
CA ASP A 67 -11.95 8.73 2.68
C ASP A 67 -12.20 8.11 4.07
N HIS A 68 -11.39 8.49 5.05
CA HIS A 68 -11.47 8.05 6.43
C HIS A 68 -11.79 9.18 7.42
N HIS A 69 -11.85 10.43 6.97
CA HIS A 69 -12.04 11.63 7.79
C HIS A 69 -13.47 11.86 8.33
N GLN A 70 -14.42 10.94 8.12
CA GLN A 70 -15.74 10.99 8.75
C GLN A 70 -15.63 10.84 10.29
N THR A 71 -16.64 11.34 11.01
CA THR A 71 -16.60 11.42 12.49
C THR A 71 -16.43 10.06 13.16
N GLU A 72 -17.02 9.02 12.58
CA GLU A 72 -16.95 7.63 13.01
C GLU A 72 -15.77 6.84 12.42
N GLY A 73 -14.99 7.46 11.52
CA GLY A 73 -13.94 6.83 10.72
C GLY A 73 -14.46 5.90 9.62
N ALA A 74 -13.56 5.25 8.87
CA ALA A 74 -13.93 4.27 7.84
C ALA A 74 -14.01 2.82 8.36
N GLY A 75 -14.21 2.65 9.66
CA GLY A 75 -14.16 1.36 10.34
C GLY A 75 -12.74 0.90 10.66
N LYS A 76 -12.64 -0.32 11.16
CA LYS A 76 -11.38 -0.93 11.65
C LYS A 76 -11.28 -2.39 11.23
N ARG A 77 -10.05 -2.90 11.12
CA ARG A 77 -9.78 -4.34 10.98
C ARG A 77 -10.08 -5.07 12.30
N GLY A 78 -10.12 -6.41 12.25
CA GLY A 78 -10.37 -7.25 13.43
C GLY A 78 -9.33 -7.12 14.55
N ASN A 79 -8.11 -6.68 14.22
CA ASN A 79 -7.05 -6.38 15.19
C ASN A 79 -7.14 -4.96 15.76
N GLY A 80 -8.16 -4.17 15.39
CA GLY A 80 -8.39 -2.82 15.91
C GLY A 80 -7.67 -1.70 15.15
N ILE A 81 -6.83 -2.00 14.15
CA ILE A 81 -6.18 -0.97 13.34
C ILE A 81 -7.26 -0.30 12.46
N PRO A 82 -7.43 1.03 12.56
CA PRO A 82 -8.35 1.79 11.71
C PRO A 82 -7.91 1.78 10.25
N TYR A 83 -8.86 1.94 9.34
CA TYR A 83 -8.53 2.14 7.92
C TYR A 83 -8.20 3.62 7.66
N ALA A 84 -7.13 3.87 6.90
CA ALA A 84 -6.91 5.12 6.17
C ALA A 84 -7.22 4.91 4.68
N SER A 85 -7.04 5.93 3.84
CA SER A 85 -7.44 5.86 2.44
C SER A 85 -6.75 4.73 1.68
N PHE A 86 -5.47 4.47 1.98
CA PHE A 86 -4.74 3.33 1.41
C PHE A 86 -5.37 1.99 1.73
N GLY A 87 -5.68 1.73 3.01
CA GLY A 87 -6.37 0.52 3.42
C GLY A 87 -7.71 0.30 2.76
N LEU A 88 -8.48 1.38 2.54
CA LEU A 88 -9.79 1.29 1.87
C LEU A 88 -9.62 0.92 0.38
N VAL A 89 -8.63 1.51 -0.29
CA VAL A 89 -8.28 1.16 -1.68
C VAL A 89 -7.74 -0.26 -1.76
N TRP A 90 -6.80 -0.66 -0.89
CA TRP A 90 -6.24 -2.01 -0.86
C TRP A 90 -7.31 -3.06 -0.58
N LYS A 91 -8.25 -2.79 0.32
CA LYS A 91 -9.37 -3.69 0.61
C LYS A 91 -10.21 -3.99 -0.62
N LYS A 92 -10.37 -3.03 -1.54
CA LYS A 92 -11.15 -3.21 -2.77
C LYS A 92 -10.32 -3.81 -3.91
N PHE A 93 -9.12 -3.29 -4.15
CA PHE A 93 -8.32 -3.60 -5.34
C PHE A 93 -7.14 -4.53 -5.09
N GLY A 94 -6.68 -4.65 -3.85
CA GLY A 94 -5.58 -5.52 -3.44
C GLY A 94 -5.71 -6.99 -3.90
N PRO A 95 -6.92 -7.61 -3.90
CA PRO A 95 -7.09 -8.96 -4.42
C PRO A 95 -6.65 -9.11 -5.89
N ASP A 96 -6.89 -8.10 -6.73
CA ASP A 96 -6.54 -8.12 -8.15
C ASP A 96 -5.02 -8.06 -8.37
N LEU A 97 -4.26 -7.38 -7.49
CA LEU A 97 -2.80 -7.33 -7.60
C LEU A 97 -2.12 -8.56 -6.97
N SER A 98 -2.75 -9.11 -5.93
CA SER A 98 -2.12 -10.11 -5.07
C SER A 98 -2.13 -11.51 -5.68
N GLU A 99 -3.16 -11.85 -6.46
CA GLU A 99 -3.38 -13.16 -7.10
C GLU A 99 -3.41 -14.37 -6.13
N SER A 100 -3.34 -14.13 -4.82
CA SER A 100 -3.45 -15.14 -3.76
C SER A 100 -3.79 -14.47 -2.42
N ASP A 101 -4.50 -15.20 -1.56
CA ASP A 101 -4.86 -14.73 -0.21
C ASP A 101 -3.62 -14.48 0.65
N TYR A 102 -2.59 -15.33 0.53
CA TYR A 102 -1.33 -15.15 1.25
C TYR A 102 -0.69 -13.80 0.94
N VAL A 103 -0.55 -13.45 -0.35
CA VAL A 103 0.06 -12.17 -0.74
C VAL A 103 -0.81 -11.00 -0.29
N PHE A 104 -2.14 -11.11 -0.44
CA PHE A 104 -3.08 -10.07 -0.04
C PHE A 104 -2.99 -9.76 1.45
N GLU A 105 -3.08 -10.78 2.29
CA GLU A 105 -3.05 -10.65 3.74
C GLU A 105 -1.68 -10.22 4.24
N LYS A 106 -0.61 -10.80 3.70
CA LYS A 106 0.76 -10.50 4.13
C LYS A 106 1.17 -9.08 3.74
N PHE A 107 0.77 -8.62 2.56
CA PHE A 107 0.99 -7.23 2.15
C PHE A 107 0.18 -6.26 3.01
N ASP A 108 -1.10 -6.59 3.29
CA ASP A 108 -1.94 -5.78 4.18
C ASP A 108 -1.30 -5.63 5.58
N GLN A 109 -0.84 -6.75 6.16
CA GLN A 109 -0.21 -6.75 7.48
C GLN A 109 1.13 -5.98 7.53
N GLU A 110 1.98 -6.14 6.52
CA GLU A 110 3.35 -5.62 6.57
C GLU A 110 3.50 -4.18 6.07
N ILE A 111 2.59 -3.70 5.22
CA ILE A 111 2.67 -2.35 4.66
C ILE A 111 1.40 -1.55 4.92
N VAL A 112 0.23 -2.06 4.51
CA VAL A 112 -1.01 -1.27 4.51
C VAL A 112 -1.42 -0.88 5.93
N GLN A 113 -1.45 -1.84 6.84
CA GLN A 113 -1.80 -1.60 8.25
C GLN A 113 -0.82 -0.67 8.95
N ALA A 114 0.47 -0.73 8.62
CA ALA A 114 1.47 0.18 9.21
C ALA A 114 1.25 1.62 8.75
N ILE A 115 0.93 1.82 7.47
CA ILE A 115 0.59 3.15 6.91
C ILE A 115 -0.72 3.65 7.50
N ASP A 116 -1.79 2.85 7.45
CA ASP A 116 -3.10 3.21 8.00
C ASP A 116 -3.03 3.55 9.49
N ALA A 117 -2.27 2.77 10.25
CA ALA A 117 -2.09 3.02 11.68
C ALA A 117 -1.42 4.38 11.92
N SER A 118 -0.29 4.65 11.25
CA SER A 118 0.41 5.93 11.37
C SER A 118 -0.47 7.11 11.00
N ASP A 119 -1.24 6.99 9.92
CA ASP A 119 -2.08 8.07 9.41
C ASP A 119 -3.26 8.39 10.35
N ASN A 120 -3.82 7.37 10.99
CA ASN A 120 -4.84 7.54 12.02
C ASN A 120 -4.27 7.86 13.43
N GLY A 121 -2.97 8.14 13.56
CA GLY A 121 -2.33 8.40 14.86
C GLY A 121 -2.32 7.19 15.81
N PHE A 122 -2.32 5.98 15.27
CA PHE A 122 -2.25 4.73 16.00
C PHE A 122 -0.82 4.20 16.03
N ASP A 123 -0.15 4.29 17.17
CA ASP A 123 1.22 3.82 17.33
C ASP A 123 1.31 2.30 17.36
N VAL A 124 2.04 1.72 16.39
CA VAL A 124 2.37 0.27 16.36
C VAL A 124 3.74 -0.04 16.97
N SER A 125 4.55 0.98 17.24
CA SER A 125 5.87 0.84 17.87
C SER A 125 6.26 2.14 18.58
N ARG A 126 7.24 2.06 19.49
CA ARG A 126 7.84 3.22 20.17
C ARG A 126 9.35 3.05 20.25
N PRO A 127 10.13 4.14 20.21
CA PRO A 127 11.58 4.06 20.34
C PRO A 127 11.96 3.54 21.73
N ILE A 128 13.01 2.73 21.79
CA ILE A 128 13.61 2.28 23.05
C ILE A 128 14.73 3.20 23.53
N VAL A 129 15.32 3.98 22.62
CA VAL A 129 16.32 5.01 22.92
C VAL A 129 15.67 6.36 22.66
N GLU A 130 15.63 7.20 23.68
CA GLU A 130 15.05 8.54 23.59
C GLU A 130 15.69 9.36 22.47
N GLY A 131 14.87 9.97 21.62
CA GLY A 131 15.31 10.78 20.49
C GLY A 131 15.80 10.00 19.26
N VAL A 132 15.78 8.67 19.29
CA VAL A 132 16.14 7.83 18.14
C VAL A 132 14.91 7.11 17.63
N GLU A 133 14.20 7.78 16.71
CA GLU A 133 13.03 7.23 16.03
C GLU A 133 13.41 6.24 14.93
N ASN A 134 12.52 5.29 14.66
CA ASN A 134 12.63 4.43 13.49
C ASN A 134 12.46 5.26 12.21
N PHE A 135 13.33 5.03 11.22
CA PHE A 135 13.17 5.66 9.91
C PHE A 135 12.09 4.95 9.08
N SER A 136 10.89 5.51 9.05
CA SER A 136 9.69 4.89 8.47
C SER A 136 9.44 5.28 7.02
N ILE A 137 8.57 4.53 6.35
CA ILE A 137 8.13 4.86 4.99
C ILE A 137 7.41 6.21 4.92
N GLY A 138 6.69 6.59 5.98
CA GLY A 138 6.05 7.89 6.04
C GLY A 138 7.05 9.04 6.13
N GLN A 139 8.19 8.84 6.79
CA GLN A 139 9.29 9.80 6.75
C GLN A 139 9.93 9.88 5.36
N ILE A 140 10.05 8.78 4.62
CA ILE A 140 10.53 8.78 3.24
C ILE A 140 9.58 9.57 2.34
N ILE A 141 8.27 9.32 2.42
CA ILE A 141 7.26 10.13 1.69
C ILE A 141 7.34 11.61 2.11
N GLY A 142 7.56 11.87 3.39
CA GLY A 142 7.81 13.21 3.92
C GLY A 142 8.99 13.94 3.27
N LEU A 143 10.00 13.23 2.75
CA LEU A 143 11.12 13.84 2.02
C LEU A 143 10.72 14.41 0.66
N PHE A 144 9.60 13.96 0.08
CA PHE A 144 9.05 14.53 -1.15
C PHE A 144 8.23 15.80 -0.87
N GLN A 145 7.92 16.11 0.39
CA GLN A 145 7.14 17.31 0.70
C GLN A 145 7.92 18.57 0.29
N PRO A 146 7.21 19.59 -0.23
CA PRO A 146 7.80 20.89 -0.45
C PRO A 146 8.31 21.48 0.87
N THR A 147 9.45 22.16 0.79
CA THR A 147 9.90 23.09 1.81
C THR A 147 9.08 24.39 1.74
N TRP A 148 9.19 25.23 2.76
CA TRP A 148 8.55 26.55 2.82
C TRP A 148 9.00 27.52 1.71
N LYS A 149 10.00 27.16 0.90
CA LYS A 149 10.50 27.95 -0.23
C LYS A 149 10.01 27.46 -1.60
N GLU A 150 9.24 26.38 -1.64
CA GLU A 150 8.70 25.80 -2.87
C GLU A 150 7.24 26.19 -3.09
N THR A 151 6.80 26.15 -4.34
CA THR A 151 5.47 26.62 -4.80
C THR A 151 4.43 25.50 -4.75
N LYS A 152 3.17 25.85 -5.02
CA LYS A 152 2.09 24.86 -5.12
C LYS A 152 2.34 23.88 -6.28
N GLU A 153 2.81 24.38 -7.41
CA GLU A 153 3.16 23.58 -8.59
C GLU A 153 4.26 22.55 -8.27
N ASP A 154 5.19 22.90 -7.38
CA ASP A 154 6.21 21.97 -6.89
C ASP A 154 5.60 20.83 -6.05
N ILE A 155 4.54 21.10 -5.28
CA ILE A 155 3.84 20.07 -4.47
C ILE A 155 3.21 19.00 -5.35
N ASP A 156 2.48 19.39 -6.39
CA ASP A 156 1.76 18.45 -7.26
C ASP A 156 2.75 17.61 -8.10
N LYS A 157 3.88 18.21 -8.47
CA LYS A 157 5.00 17.49 -9.09
C LYS A 157 5.61 16.49 -8.11
N SER A 158 5.97 16.90 -6.90
CA SER A 158 6.56 16.00 -5.90
C SER A 158 5.60 14.90 -5.45
N PHE A 159 4.30 15.18 -5.39
CA PHE A 159 3.28 14.15 -5.17
C PHE A 159 3.32 13.08 -6.28
N SER A 160 3.40 13.52 -7.53
CA SER A 160 3.49 12.60 -8.67
C SER A 160 4.76 11.74 -8.61
N GLU A 161 5.89 12.32 -8.19
CA GLU A 161 7.15 11.59 -7.97
C GLU A 161 7.02 10.57 -6.82
N ALA A 162 6.39 10.95 -5.71
CA ALA A 162 6.11 10.07 -4.58
C ALA A 162 5.20 8.90 -4.97
N VAL A 163 4.16 9.14 -5.78
CA VAL A 163 3.27 8.11 -6.32
C VAL A 163 4.02 7.10 -7.19
N LEU A 164 4.90 7.56 -8.09
CA LEU A 164 5.71 6.67 -8.92
C LEU A 164 6.68 5.85 -8.08
N TRP A 165 7.25 6.45 -7.03
CA TRP A 165 8.11 5.71 -6.10
C TRP A 165 7.32 4.64 -5.33
N ALA A 166 6.15 4.98 -4.78
CA ALA A 166 5.27 4.05 -4.08
C ALA A 166 4.79 2.91 -4.99
N GLU A 167 4.50 3.19 -6.26
CA GLU A 167 4.17 2.18 -7.27
C GLU A 167 5.25 1.10 -7.39
N GLU A 168 6.53 1.50 -7.45
CA GLU A 168 7.64 0.56 -7.52
C GLU A 168 7.81 -0.26 -6.23
N ILE A 169 7.58 0.35 -5.07
CA ILE A 169 7.59 -0.37 -3.78
C ILE A 169 6.49 -1.43 -3.73
N ILE A 170 5.25 -1.07 -4.11
CA ILE A 170 4.11 -2.00 -4.12
C ILE A 170 4.42 -3.18 -5.04
N LYS A 171 4.80 -2.93 -6.31
CA LYS A 171 5.13 -3.99 -7.28
C LYS A 171 6.24 -4.89 -6.77
N ARG A 172 7.32 -4.30 -6.23
CA ARG A 172 8.46 -5.07 -5.74
C ARG A 172 8.08 -5.94 -4.56
N LYS A 173 7.32 -5.41 -3.60
CA LYS A 173 6.89 -6.17 -2.42
C LYS A 173 5.93 -7.29 -2.79
N ILE A 174 4.98 -7.06 -3.70
CA ILE A 174 4.11 -8.13 -4.22
C ILE A 174 4.96 -9.24 -4.86
N LYS A 175 5.95 -8.88 -5.69
CA LYS A 175 6.88 -9.88 -6.24
C LYS A 175 7.61 -10.66 -5.15
N VAL A 176 8.16 -9.98 -4.14
CA VAL A 176 8.84 -10.66 -3.01
C VAL A 176 7.90 -11.66 -2.34
N LEU A 177 6.65 -11.27 -2.07
CA LEU A 177 5.68 -12.14 -1.39
C LEU A 177 5.26 -13.33 -2.25
N LYS A 178 5.09 -13.15 -3.57
CA LYS A 178 4.82 -14.26 -4.50
C LYS A 178 5.97 -15.26 -4.52
N ASP A 179 7.20 -14.77 -4.63
CA ASP A 179 8.39 -15.62 -4.63
C ASP A 179 8.58 -16.32 -3.26
N GLU A 180 8.25 -15.64 -2.15
CA GLU A 180 8.29 -16.21 -0.78
C GLU A 180 7.24 -17.31 -0.57
N ASP A 181 6.01 -17.13 -1.07
CA ASP A 181 4.95 -18.14 -1.02
C ASP A 181 5.33 -19.42 -1.79
N GLU A 182 5.84 -19.24 -3.02
CA GLU A 182 6.28 -20.37 -3.84
C GLU A 182 7.42 -21.14 -3.15
N ALA A 183 8.44 -20.43 -2.66
CA ALA A 183 9.55 -21.05 -1.93
C ALA A 183 9.07 -21.78 -0.67
N THR A 184 8.13 -21.20 0.07
CA THR A 184 7.53 -21.83 1.26
C THR A 184 6.85 -23.15 0.92
N ARG A 185 6.06 -23.19 -0.15
CA ARG A 185 5.42 -24.43 -0.63
C ARG A 185 6.44 -25.50 -1.03
N ILE A 186 7.54 -25.12 -1.69
CA ILE A 186 8.61 -26.05 -2.07
C ILE A 186 9.31 -26.61 -0.82
N ILE A 187 9.69 -25.75 0.14
CA ILE A 187 10.37 -26.14 1.38
C ILE A 187 9.49 -27.09 2.19
N LEU A 188 8.22 -26.77 2.40
CA LEU A 188 7.30 -27.63 3.16
C LEU A 188 7.10 -28.98 2.46
N ASN A 189 6.99 -29.01 1.13
CA ASN A 189 6.88 -30.27 0.40
C ASN A 189 8.14 -31.14 0.56
N LYS A 190 9.33 -30.54 0.43
CA LYS A 190 10.62 -31.25 0.63
C LYS A 190 10.78 -31.72 2.07
N TYR A 191 10.37 -30.91 3.06
CA TYR A 191 10.31 -31.30 4.46
C TYR A 191 9.37 -32.48 4.66
N GLU A 192 8.20 -32.48 4.03
CA GLU A 192 7.25 -33.58 4.17
C GLU A 192 7.75 -34.90 3.59
N GLN A 193 8.46 -34.83 2.47
CA GLN A 193 9.06 -35.98 1.81
C GLN A 193 10.39 -36.45 2.45
N ALA A 194 10.98 -35.67 3.35
CA ALA A 194 12.28 -35.98 3.95
C ALA A 194 12.20 -37.22 4.87
N PRO A 195 13.05 -38.25 4.67
CA PRO A 195 13.11 -39.41 5.56
C PRO A 195 13.55 -39.05 6.99
N ASP A 196 14.38 -38.02 7.14
CA ASP A 196 14.78 -37.44 8.42
C ASP A 196 14.45 -35.95 8.40
N LYS A 197 13.48 -35.54 9.22
CA LYS A 197 13.00 -34.15 9.30
C LYS A 197 14.07 -33.16 9.78
N ARG A 198 15.20 -33.65 10.33
CA ARG A 198 16.34 -32.80 10.72
C ARG A 198 17.21 -32.41 9.52
N LEU A 199 17.05 -33.07 8.38
CA LEU A 199 17.81 -32.84 7.16
C LEU A 199 16.87 -32.72 5.96
N ILE A 200 16.73 -31.51 5.43
CA ILE A 200 16.09 -31.27 4.15
C ILE A 200 17.15 -31.07 3.06
N ILE A 201 16.96 -31.70 1.90
CA ILE A 201 17.83 -31.54 0.73
C ILE A 201 17.05 -30.73 -0.30
N LEU A 202 17.59 -29.56 -0.63
CA LEU A 202 17.07 -28.69 -1.69
C LEU A 202 17.92 -28.87 -2.94
N ASP A 203 17.27 -28.88 -4.10
CA ASP A 203 17.98 -28.93 -5.39
C ASP A 203 18.68 -27.57 -5.62
N GLU A 204 19.69 -27.51 -6.49
CA GLU A 204 20.44 -26.27 -6.74
C GLU A 204 19.53 -25.12 -7.24
N LYS A 205 18.49 -25.48 -8.01
CA LYS A 205 17.43 -24.55 -8.47
C LYS A 205 16.54 -24.02 -7.35
N ASP A 206 16.51 -24.70 -6.21
CA ASP A 206 15.74 -24.37 -5.00
C ASP A 206 16.67 -23.81 -3.90
N SER A 207 17.79 -23.20 -4.30
CA SER A 207 18.74 -22.53 -3.39
C SER A 207 18.14 -21.22 -2.87
N PHE A 208 17.16 -21.35 -1.98
CA PHE A 208 16.55 -20.21 -1.32
C PHE A 208 17.54 -19.58 -0.35
N GLY A 209 17.58 -18.25 -0.30
CA GLY A 209 18.40 -17.54 0.67
C GLY A 209 18.06 -18.00 2.09
N ARG A 210 19.07 -18.13 2.96
CA ARG A 210 18.95 -18.64 4.34
C ARG A 210 17.75 -18.08 5.09
N TYR A 211 17.45 -16.79 4.88
CA TYR A 211 16.32 -16.09 5.47
C TYR A 211 14.97 -16.79 5.23
N ILE A 212 14.70 -17.24 4.00
CA ILE A 212 13.44 -17.91 3.64
C ILE A 212 13.36 -19.26 4.34
N ILE A 213 14.45 -20.03 4.31
CA ILE A 213 14.50 -21.37 4.92
C ILE A 213 14.20 -21.31 6.43
N THR A 214 14.85 -20.38 7.15
CA THR A 214 14.66 -20.22 8.61
C THR A 214 13.29 -19.68 9.01
N LYS A 215 12.53 -19.12 8.06
CA LYS A 215 11.17 -18.61 8.32
C LYS A 215 10.12 -19.71 8.27
N VAL A 216 10.41 -20.78 7.53
CA VAL A 216 9.45 -21.85 7.21
C VAL A 216 9.57 -23.05 8.16
N LEU A 217 10.79 -23.42 8.56
CA LEU A 217 11.08 -24.55 9.45
C LEU A 217 11.57 -24.08 10.82
#